data_AF-A0A2T1FVW7-F1
#
_entry.id   AF-A0A2T1FVW7-F1
#
_cell.length_a   1.000
_cell.length_b   1.000
_cell.length_c   1.000
_cell.angle_alpha   90.00
_cell.angle_beta   90.00
_cell.angle_gamma   90.00
#
_symmetry.space_group_name_H-M   'P 1'
#
loop_
_entity.id
_entity.type
_entity.pdbx_description
1 polymer ?
#
loop_
_entity_poly.entity_id
_entity_poly.type
_entity_poly.pdbx_seq_one_letter_code
_entity_poly.pdbx_strand_id
1 'polypeptide(L)'
;MYVVAIKKNTEVAEIIEQDIIDSSIEVGSGCEWIGRGTEPQWNNPKSMKAYDHIESYHGPKRKANRFIGRAASTNDDQGQWLNSEDWIMAEQLVSKYSGNYIIDFQRPIGRVYHPDGTITENVTRAFIQRAFDGTLNSGYPVVNSRTLSRLKGINSNE
;
A
#
# COMPACT_ATOMS: atom_id res chain seq x y z
N MET A 1 -29.34 15.97 -33.95
CA MET A 1 -27.92 15.57 -33.76
C MET A 1 -27.76 15.33 -32.27
N TYR A 2 -27.73 14.06 -31.82
CA TYR A 2 -27.57 13.75 -30.41
C TYR A 2 -26.08 13.73 -30.08
N VAL A 3 -25.64 14.65 -29.23
CA VAL A 3 -24.28 14.64 -28.67
C VAL A 3 -24.32 13.68 -27.49
N VAL A 4 -23.79 12.47 -27.66
CA VAL A 4 -23.54 11.55 -26.55
C VAL A 4 -22.35 12.14 -25.79
N ALA A 5 -22.61 12.74 -24.63
CA ALA A 5 -21.57 13.11 -23.70
C ALA A 5 -20.91 11.82 -23.18
N ILE A 6 -19.75 11.48 -23.74
CA ILE A 6 -18.88 10.45 -23.19
C ILE A 6 -18.39 10.99 -21.83
N LYS A 7 -19.01 10.53 -20.73
CA LYS A 7 -18.43 10.70 -19.40
C LYS A 7 -17.09 9.97 -19.43
N LYS A 8 -15.98 10.70 -19.51
CA LYS A 8 -14.68 10.18 -19.08
C LYS A 8 -14.84 9.84 -17.60
N ASN A 9 -15.00 8.56 -17.26
CA ASN A 9 -14.69 8.10 -15.92
C ASN A 9 -13.20 8.38 -15.73
N THR A 10 -12.87 9.46 -15.04
CA THR A 10 -11.51 9.68 -14.59
C THR A 10 -11.27 8.62 -13.52
N GLU A 11 -10.48 7.60 -13.82
CA GLU A 11 -9.99 6.61 -12.86
C GLU A 11 -9.14 7.35 -11.82
N VAL A 12 -9.77 7.81 -10.74
CA VAL A 12 -9.09 8.46 -9.63
C VAL A 12 -8.99 7.43 -8.51
N ALA A 13 -7.77 7.21 -8.03
CA ALA A 13 -7.54 6.34 -6.88
C ALA A 13 -8.28 6.87 -5.65
N GLU A 14 -8.85 5.98 -4.85
CA GLU A 14 -9.68 6.33 -3.70
C GLU A 14 -9.33 5.50 -2.47
N ILE A 15 -9.43 6.10 -1.28
CA ILE A 15 -9.35 5.38 -0.01
C ILE A 15 -10.71 4.71 0.22
N ILE A 16 -10.76 3.38 0.21
CA ILE A 16 -12.00 2.61 0.39
C ILE A 16 -12.18 2.13 1.83
N GLU A 17 -11.09 1.99 2.59
CA GLU A 17 -11.13 1.70 4.03
C GLU A 17 -10.02 2.48 4.73
N GLN A 18 -10.30 2.94 5.96
CA GLN A 18 -9.31 3.57 6.82
C GLN A 18 -9.55 3.22 8.29
N ASP A 19 -8.47 3.11 9.04
CA ASP A 19 -8.43 2.89 10.48
C ASP A 19 -7.33 3.76 11.06
N ILE A 20 -7.72 4.95 11.54
CA ILE A 20 -6.80 5.94 12.08
C ILE A 20 -6.46 5.55 13.52
N ILE A 21 -5.17 5.45 13.81
CA ILE A 21 -4.64 5.10 15.13
C ILE A 21 -4.51 6.35 16.00
N ASP A 22 -4.00 7.44 15.43
CA ASP A 22 -3.86 8.73 16.10
C ASP A 22 -4.13 9.86 15.11
N SER A 23 -5.20 10.61 15.39
CA SER A 23 -5.64 11.78 14.63
C SER A 23 -5.23 13.11 15.27
N SER A 24 -4.43 13.10 16.34
CA SER A 24 -4.02 14.30 17.06
C SER A 24 -2.84 15.04 16.42
N ILE A 25 -2.07 14.35 15.57
CA ILE A 25 -0.88 14.89 14.91
C ILE A 25 -0.90 14.52 13.43
N GLU A 26 -0.73 15.53 12.58
CA GLU A 26 -0.55 15.32 11.15
C GLU A 26 0.90 14.95 10.80
N VAL A 27 1.07 13.94 9.95
CA VAL A 27 2.36 13.36 9.59
C VAL A 27 2.41 12.92 8.12
N GLY A 28 3.62 12.79 7.58
CA GLY A 28 3.87 12.43 6.19
C GLY A 28 4.30 13.63 5.35
N SER A 29 4.23 13.51 4.03
CA SER A 29 4.65 14.60 3.14
C SER A 29 3.82 15.87 3.35
N GLY A 30 4.51 17.01 3.46
CA GLY A 30 3.90 18.33 3.70
C GLY A 30 3.69 18.68 5.17
N CYS A 31 3.94 17.76 6.10
CA CYS A 31 3.85 17.99 7.54
C CYS A 31 5.25 18.13 8.15
N GLU A 32 5.33 18.69 9.37
CA GLU A 32 6.58 18.66 10.14
C GLU A 32 6.92 17.20 10.48
N TRP A 33 8.14 16.78 10.16
CA TRP A 33 8.55 15.41 10.43
C TRP A 33 9.00 15.24 11.88
N ILE A 34 8.30 14.38 12.62
CA ILE A 34 8.50 14.15 14.06
C ILE A 34 9.39 12.95 14.40
N GLY A 35 10.03 12.34 13.40
CA GLY A 35 10.88 11.17 13.58
C GLY A 35 12.31 11.48 14.02
N ARG A 36 13.18 10.46 13.97
CA ARG A 36 14.61 10.57 14.32
C ARG A 36 15.51 10.36 13.10
N GLY A 37 16.60 11.12 13.02
CA GLY A 37 17.64 11.00 12.01
C GLY A 37 17.45 11.95 10.83
N THR A 38 17.76 11.51 9.62
CA THR A 38 17.52 12.29 8.39
C THR A 38 16.06 12.19 7.98
N GLU A 39 15.48 13.32 7.60
CA GLU A 39 14.09 13.41 7.14
C GLU A 39 13.84 12.55 5.88
N PRO A 40 12.68 11.88 5.80
CA PRO A 40 12.29 11.13 4.63
C PRO A 40 12.22 12.00 3.37
N GLN A 41 12.67 11.44 2.26
CA GLN A 41 12.61 12.10 0.95
C GLN A 41 11.32 11.66 0.26
N TRP A 42 10.19 12.27 0.64
CA TRP A 42 8.84 11.80 0.28
C TRP A 42 8.60 11.63 -1.22
N ASN A 43 9.15 12.51 -2.05
CA ASN A 43 9.00 12.47 -3.51
C ASN A 43 10.04 11.57 -4.21
N ASN A 44 10.82 10.80 -3.46
CA ASN A 44 11.81 9.87 -4.00
C ASN A 44 11.40 8.43 -3.68
N PRO A 45 11.04 7.60 -4.68
CA PRO A 45 10.60 6.22 -4.44
C PRO A 45 11.68 5.36 -3.78
N LYS A 46 12.95 5.76 -3.91
CA LYS A 46 14.11 5.10 -3.32
C LYS A 46 14.47 5.62 -1.93
N SER A 47 13.64 6.46 -1.32
CA SER A 47 13.88 6.94 0.03
C SER A 47 13.84 5.76 1.00
N MET A 48 15.02 5.34 1.46
CA MET A 48 15.10 4.26 2.46
C MET A 48 14.34 4.64 3.74
N LYS A 49 14.36 5.92 4.10
CA LYS A 49 13.65 6.37 5.29
C LYS A 49 12.12 6.31 5.13
N ALA A 50 11.58 6.62 3.94
CA ALA A 50 10.13 6.61 3.71
C ALA A 50 9.57 5.23 3.35
N TYR A 51 10.31 4.45 2.56
CA TYR A 51 9.76 3.32 1.79
C TYR A 51 10.62 2.05 1.81
N ASP A 52 11.69 1.95 2.63
CA ASP A 52 12.60 0.79 2.59
C ASP A 52 11.89 -0.55 2.80
N HIS A 53 10.93 -0.61 3.73
CA HIS A 53 10.18 -1.84 3.96
C HIS A 53 9.37 -2.25 2.71
N ILE A 54 8.74 -1.28 2.05
CA ILE A 54 7.97 -1.54 0.83
C ILE A 54 8.90 -2.07 -0.27
N GLU A 55 9.99 -1.37 -0.58
CA GLU A 55 10.94 -1.78 -1.63
C GLU A 55 11.55 -3.16 -1.33
N SER A 56 12.02 -3.36 -0.10
CA SER A 56 12.72 -4.57 0.31
C SER A 56 11.81 -5.81 0.36
N TYR A 57 10.54 -5.65 0.72
CA TYR A 57 9.62 -6.77 0.91
C TYR A 57 8.60 -6.96 -0.21
N HIS A 58 8.18 -5.88 -0.85
CA HIS A 58 7.07 -5.86 -1.78
C HIS A 58 7.41 -5.17 -3.12
N GLY A 59 8.64 -4.67 -3.27
CA GLY A 59 9.07 -3.91 -4.43
C GLY A 59 9.09 -4.70 -5.75
N PRO A 60 9.07 -3.98 -6.89
CA PRO A 60 8.92 -4.57 -8.22
C PRO A 60 10.09 -5.44 -8.64
N LYS A 61 11.29 -5.18 -8.10
CA LYS A 61 12.51 -5.91 -8.46
C LYS A 61 12.71 -7.20 -7.65
N ARG A 62 11.85 -7.48 -6.68
CA ARG A 62 11.95 -8.67 -5.85
C ARG A 62 11.55 -9.91 -6.65
N LYS A 63 12.29 -11.01 -6.49
CA LYS A 63 12.06 -12.24 -7.27
C LYS A 63 10.76 -12.93 -6.84
N ALA A 64 9.97 -13.38 -7.80
CA ALA A 64 8.69 -14.09 -7.59
C ALA A 64 8.79 -15.25 -6.58
N ASN A 65 9.85 -16.05 -6.64
CA ASN A 65 10.06 -17.18 -5.74
C ASN A 65 10.16 -16.79 -4.25
N ARG A 66 10.55 -15.55 -3.93
CA ARG A 66 10.53 -15.04 -2.55
C ARG A 66 9.11 -14.81 -2.05
N PHE A 67 8.22 -14.35 -2.90
CA PHE A 67 6.81 -14.17 -2.58
C PHE A 67 6.10 -15.52 -2.46
N ILE A 68 6.29 -16.41 -3.43
CA ILE A 68 5.72 -17.78 -3.41
C ILE A 68 6.15 -18.52 -2.15
N GLY A 69 7.45 -18.54 -1.86
CA GLY A 69 7.97 -19.21 -0.67
C GLY A 69 7.43 -18.62 0.63
N ARG A 70 7.34 -17.29 0.71
CA ARG A 70 6.77 -16.62 1.89
C ARG A 70 5.28 -16.93 2.05
N ALA A 71 4.49 -16.81 0.98
CA ALA A 71 3.05 -17.08 0.99
C ALA A 71 2.74 -18.51 1.47
N ALA A 72 3.48 -19.50 0.96
CA ALA A 72 3.37 -20.89 1.40
C ALA A 72 3.77 -21.06 2.87
N SER A 73 4.84 -20.41 3.32
CA SER A 73 5.36 -20.56 4.69
C SER A 73 4.52 -19.88 5.76
N THR A 74 3.93 -18.71 5.45
CA THR A 74 3.11 -17.93 6.39
C THR A 74 1.63 -18.24 6.27
N ASN A 75 1.24 -19.00 5.25
CA ASN A 75 -0.16 -19.21 4.87
C ASN A 75 -0.93 -17.87 4.75
N ASP A 76 -0.28 -16.84 4.19
CA ASP A 76 -0.87 -15.52 3.97
C ASP A 76 -0.40 -14.96 2.61
N ASP A 77 -1.29 -14.22 1.98
CA ASP A 77 -1.07 -13.60 0.67
C ASP A 77 0.14 -12.66 0.70
N GLN A 78 0.90 -12.64 -0.40
CA GLN A 78 2.05 -11.76 -0.55
C GLN A 78 1.88 -10.86 -1.78
N GLY A 79 1.71 -9.55 -1.56
CA GLY A 79 1.60 -8.56 -2.62
C GLY A 79 2.96 -8.15 -3.19
N GLN A 80 3.04 -7.98 -4.49
CA GLN A 80 4.19 -7.41 -5.20
C GLN A 80 3.74 -6.23 -6.09
N TRP A 81 4.34 -5.07 -5.87
CA TRP A 81 4.15 -3.87 -6.70
C TRP A 81 4.72 -4.05 -8.10
N LEU A 82 4.11 -3.44 -9.12
CA LEU A 82 4.65 -3.35 -10.48
C LEU A 82 5.54 -2.12 -10.65
N ASN A 83 5.21 -1.01 -10.00
CA ASN A 83 5.91 0.26 -10.12
C ASN A 83 6.13 0.88 -8.74
N SER A 84 7.32 1.43 -8.51
CA SER A 84 7.66 2.13 -7.27
C SER A 84 6.91 3.46 -7.10
N GLU A 85 6.43 4.04 -8.18
CA GLU A 85 5.76 5.34 -8.16
C GLU A 85 4.37 5.23 -7.52
N ASP A 86 3.80 4.03 -7.48
CA ASP A 86 2.48 3.77 -6.91
C ASP A 86 2.47 3.93 -5.38
N TRP A 87 3.56 3.64 -4.66
CA TRP A 87 3.61 3.89 -3.22
C TRP A 87 3.85 5.36 -2.87
N ILE A 88 4.42 6.17 -3.76
CA ILE A 88 4.44 7.63 -3.59
C ILE A 88 3.02 8.17 -3.73
N MET A 89 2.30 7.72 -4.76
CA MET A 89 0.91 8.09 -4.95
C MET A 89 0.06 7.66 -3.75
N ALA A 90 0.30 6.47 -3.20
CA ALA A 90 -0.34 6.01 -1.98
C ALA A 90 -0.04 6.93 -0.78
N GLU A 91 1.24 7.29 -0.57
CA GLU A 91 1.67 8.21 0.48
C GLU A 91 0.98 9.57 0.37
N GLN A 92 0.84 10.10 -0.84
CA GLN A 92 0.20 11.39 -1.06
C GLN A 92 -1.32 11.33 -0.91
N LEU A 93 -1.93 10.18 -1.19
CA LEU A 93 -3.38 9.99 -1.14
C LEU A 93 -3.90 9.74 0.27
N VAL A 94 -3.26 8.86 1.05
CA VAL A 94 -3.76 8.51 2.39
C VAL A 94 -3.75 9.74 3.32
N SER A 95 -4.69 9.76 4.26
CA SER A 95 -4.77 10.85 5.25
C SER A 95 -3.43 11.04 5.97
N LYS A 96 -3.17 12.27 6.41
CA LYS A 96 -1.93 12.64 7.11
C LYS A 96 -1.94 12.19 8.57
N TYR A 97 -2.56 11.05 8.88
CA TYR A 97 -2.61 10.49 10.23
C TYR A 97 -1.99 9.11 10.25
N SER A 98 -1.43 8.74 11.41
CA SER A 98 -0.95 7.36 11.59
C SER A 98 -2.15 6.40 11.53
N GLY A 99 -1.97 5.26 10.86
CA GLY A 99 -3.09 4.37 10.63
C GLY A 99 -2.89 3.38 9.49
N ASN A 100 -3.96 2.64 9.22
CA ASN A 100 -4.02 1.64 8.17
C ASN A 100 -5.07 2.05 7.13
N TYR A 101 -4.77 1.79 5.86
CA TYR A 101 -5.60 2.21 4.74
C TYR A 101 -5.69 1.10 3.69
N ILE A 102 -6.84 1.01 3.02
CA ILE A 102 -6.97 0.31 1.73
C ILE A 102 -7.29 1.35 0.68
N ILE A 103 -6.47 1.39 -0.37
CA ILE A 103 -6.69 2.23 -1.56
C ILE A 103 -7.13 1.35 -2.72
N ASP A 104 -8.13 1.78 -3.49
CA ASP A 104 -8.40 1.28 -4.84
C ASP A 104 -7.83 2.24 -5.87
N PHE A 105 -6.83 1.82 -6.64
CA PHE A 105 -6.20 2.65 -7.66
C PHE A 105 -7.02 2.75 -8.94
N GLN A 106 -8.08 1.93 -9.08
CA GLN A 106 -8.90 1.83 -10.30
C GLN A 106 -8.10 1.46 -11.57
N ARG A 107 -6.85 1.02 -11.39
CA ARG A 107 -5.95 0.50 -12.42
C ARG A 107 -5.03 -0.59 -11.84
N PRO A 108 -4.45 -1.46 -12.67
CA PRO A 108 -3.46 -2.43 -12.21
C PRO A 108 -2.24 -1.76 -11.55
N ILE A 109 -1.86 -2.25 -10.37
CA ILE A 109 -0.68 -1.80 -9.61
C ILE A 109 0.26 -2.93 -9.21
N GLY A 110 -0.19 -4.18 -9.32
CA GLY A 110 0.47 -5.29 -8.65
C GLY A 110 -0.02 -6.66 -9.04
N ARG A 111 0.54 -7.64 -8.33
CA ARG A 111 0.07 -9.02 -8.28
C ARG A 111 0.13 -9.54 -6.85
N VAL A 112 -0.65 -10.58 -6.56
CA VAL A 112 -0.68 -11.25 -5.26
C VAL A 112 -0.37 -12.73 -5.45
N TYR A 113 0.58 -13.23 -4.65
CA TYR A 113 0.93 -14.64 -4.59
C TYR A 113 0.19 -15.30 -3.42
N HIS A 114 -0.53 -16.38 -3.72
CA HIS A 114 -1.36 -17.09 -2.75
C HIS A 114 -0.64 -18.30 -2.14
N PRO A 115 -1.05 -18.75 -0.93
CA PRO A 115 -0.46 -19.92 -0.28
C PRO A 115 -0.60 -21.23 -1.09
N ASP A 116 -1.63 -21.33 -1.92
CA ASP A 116 -1.87 -22.49 -2.81
C ASP A 116 -0.99 -22.48 -4.08
N GLY A 117 -0.15 -21.46 -4.25
CA GLY A 117 0.75 -21.28 -5.38
C GLY A 117 0.12 -20.57 -6.58
N THR A 118 -1.17 -20.22 -6.52
CA THR A 118 -1.81 -19.40 -7.55
C THR A 118 -1.38 -17.93 -7.45
N ILE A 119 -1.55 -17.18 -8.54
CA ILE A 119 -1.21 -15.77 -8.62
C ILE A 119 -2.40 -14.99 -9.15
N THR A 120 -2.86 -13.98 -8.40
CA THR A 120 -3.80 -12.98 -8.91
C THR A 120 -3.00 -11.83 -9.51
N GLU A 121 -3.01 -11.73 -10.84
CA GLU A 121 -2.40 -10.63 -11.59
C GLU A 121 -3.32 -9.41 -11.65
N ASN A 122 -2.74 -8.25 -11.98
CA ASN A 122 -3.47 -6.99 -12.22
C ASN A 122 -4.37 -6.54 -11.05
N VAL A 123 -3.95 -6.76 -9.80
CA VAL A 123 -4.70 -6.24 -8.66
C VAL A 123 -4.67 -4.72 -8.66
N THR A 124 -5.78 -4.11 -8.23
CA THR A 124 -5.96 -2.65 -8.23
C THR A 124 -5.87 -2.04 -6.85
N ARG A 125 -5.87 -2.86 -5.80
CA ARG A 125 -5.92 -2.39 -4.41
C ARG A 125 -4.60 -2.56 -3.69
N ALA A 126 -4.32 -1.64 -2.77
CA ALA A 126 -3.16 -1.74 -1.89
C ALA A 126 -3.57 -1.52 -0.43
N PHE A 127 -2.94 -2.29 0.45
CA PHE A 127 -2.85 -1.97 1.86
C PHE A 127 -1.69 -1.02 2.09
N ILE A 128 -1.88 -0.02 2.96
CA ILE A 128 -0.86 0.93 3.39
C ILE A 128 -0.92 1.09 4.90
N GLN A 129 0.24 1.07 5.55
CA GLN A 129 0.39 1.44 6.96
C GLN A 129 1.28 2.67 7.07
N ARG A 130 0.74 3.73 7.67
CA ARG A 130 1.48 4.94 8.03
C ARG A 130 1.84 4.89 9.52
N ALA A 131 3.13 4.96 9.81
CA ALA A 131 3.65 5.00 11.17
C ALA A 131 3.40 6.37 11.83
N PHE A 132 3.63 6.44 13.15
CA PHE A 132 3.52 7.68 13.92
C PHE A 132 4.45 8.79 13.46
N ASP A 133 5.59 8.48 12.83
CA ASP A 133 6.49 9.50 12.28
C ASP A 133 6.18 9.86 10.81
N GLY A 134 5.07 9.34 10.28
CA GLY A 134 4.61 9.57 8.92
C GLY A 134 5.21 8.66 7.85
N THR A 135 6.25 7.87 8.16
CA THR A 135 6.85 6.93 7.21
C THR A 135 5.89 5.78 6.87
N LEU A 136 6.06 5.16 5.69
CA LEU A 136 5.30 3.97 5.32
C LEU A 136 6.10 2.73 5.72
N ASN A 137 5.84 2.21 6.91
CA ASN A 137 6.50 1.03 7.45
C ASN A 137 5.96 -0.30 6.86
N SER A 138 4.82 -0.25 6.15
CA SER A 138 4.32 -1.34 5.32
C SER A 138 3.42 -0.83 4.21
N GLY A 139 3.39 -1.53 3.09
CA GLY A 139 2.52 -1.20 1.97
C GLY A 139 2.67 -2.21 0.84
N TYR A 140 1.57 -2.81 0.39
CA TYR A 140 1.60 -3.87 -0.61
C TYR A 140 0.26 -4.03 -1.34
N PRO A 141 0.28 -4.50 -2.60
CA PRO A 141 -0.94 -4.83 -3.32
C PRO A 141 -1.71 -5.98 -2.66
N VAL A 142 -3.03 -5.93 -2.74
CA VAL A 142 -3.95 -6.89 -2.12
C VAL A 142 -5.09 -7.25 -3.07
N VAL A 143 -5.69 -8.42 -2.87
CA VAL A 143 -6.90 -8.81 -3.60
C VAL A 143 -8.14 -8.05 -3.13
N ASN A 144 -9.18 -7.99 -3.96
CA ASN A 144 -10.40 -7.23 -3.69
C ASN A 144 -11.16 -7.68 -2.43
N SER A 145 -10.96 -8.91 -1.98
CA SER A 145 -11.57 -9.45 -0.77
C SER A 145 -10.80 -9.12 0.52
N ARG A 146 -9.64 -8.46 0.44
CA ARG A 146 -8.86 -8.02 1.61
C ARG A 146 -9.50 -6.76 2.18
N THR A 147 -9.71 -6.79 3.50
CA THR A 147 -10.26 -5.67 4.30
C THR A 147 -9.36 -5.44 5.52
N LEU A 148 -9.45 -4.27 6.15
CA LEU A 148 -8.71 -3.97 7.38
C LEU A 148 -9.13 -4.89 8.54
N SER A 149 -10.40 -5.27 8.61
CA SER A 149 -10.89 -6.21 9.64
C SER A 149 -10.24 -7.59 9.54
N ARG A 150 -10.00 -8.08 8.31
CA ARG A 150 -9.32 -9.36 8.07
C ARG A 150 -7.83 -9.31 8.40
N LEU A 151 -7.20 -8.14 8.28
CA LEU A 151 -5.81 -7.93 8.71
C LEU A 151 -5.67 -7.96 10.24
N LYS A 152 -6.61 -7.38 10.98
CA LYS A 152 -6.58 -7.37 12.46
C LYS A 152 -6.78 -8.76 13.07
N GLY A 153 -7.63 -9.60 12.46
CA GLY A 153 -7.92 -10.95 12.95
C GLY A 153 -6.75 -11.94 12.85
N ILE A 154 -5.71 -11.63 12.05
CA ILE A 154 -4.48 -12.43 11.97
C ILE A 154 -3.55 -12.14 13.17
N ASN A 155 -3.56 -10.91 13.70
CA ASN A 155 -2.67 -10.44 14.77
C ASN A 155 -3.24 -10.60 16.19
N SER A 156 -4.45 -11.13 16.35
CA SER A 156 -5.12 -11.32 17.65
C SER A 156 -4.83 -12.66 18.34
N ASN A 157 -3.81 -13.40 17.88
CA ASN A 157 -3.34 -14.65 18.51
C ASN A 157 -1.93 -14.49 19.12
N GLU A 158 -1.67 -13.36 19.78
CA GLU A 158 -0.56 -13.22 20.74
C GLU A 158 -1.09 -13.17 22.18
#